data_AF-A0A8S0YFF6-F1
#
_entry.id   AF-A0A8S0YFF6-F1
#
_cell.length_a   1.000
_cell.length_b   1.000
_cell.length_c   1.000
_cell.angle_alpha   90.00
_cell.angle_beta   90.00
_cell.angle_gamma   90.00
#
_symmetry.space_group_name_H-M   'P 1'
#
loop_
_entity.id
_entity.type
_entity.pdbx_description
1 polymer ?
#
loop_
_entity_poly.entity_id
_entity_poly.type
_entity_poly.pdbx_seq_one_letter_code
_entity_poly.pdbx_strand_id
1 'polypeptide(L)'
;MTAYFKSEALKIKHSFSKKLVFLAPVFTIIVSLFLSAAYFHQTVYNWWYVMILPGMISILCTLVARQDCRMKNMAVMPLPVDLKKVWMSKIFLCILIMMEASAVILAGAVVIGNLLGIGIFKLPLLNQFEGILVLVLTFLWQIPLYLFLGSKIGMFPTIIINMAAYMVLGILCAVKSLLWMVPYAIPARLMCPILKILPNGLPAVPGNQTFRPELLSKGVILPGIAISLVLFLVLAFATSKWYERQEAK
;
A
#
# COMPACT_ATOMS: atom_id res chain seq x y z
N MET A 1 7.77 -1.26 -23.94
CA MET A 1 7.09 -1.32 -22.62
C MET A 1 5.60 -1.62 -22.74
N THR A 2 4.86 -0.97 -23.64
CA THR A 2 3.40 -1.14 -23.76
C THR A 2 2.94 -2.58 -24.00
N ALA A 3 3.63 -3.33 -24.87
CA ALA A 3 3.31 -4.74 -25.14
C ALA A 3 3.50 -5.63 -23.90
N TYR A 4 4.59 -5.41 -23.14
CA TYR A 4 4.88 -6.12 -21.89
C TYR A 4 3.79 -5.85 -20.85
N PHE A 5 3.40 -4.58 -20.69
CA PHE A 5 2.33 -4.21 -19.77
C PHE A 5 0.98 -4.83 -20.17
N LYS A 6 0.63 -4.78 -21.46
CA LYS A 6 -0.60 -5.38 -21.98
C LYS A 6 -0.64 -6.90 -21.73
N SER A 7 0.49 -7.58 -21.91
CA SER A 7 0.61 -9.01 -21.60
C SER A 7 0.34 -9.30 -20.13
N GLU A 8 1.01 -8.59 -19.21
CA GLU A 8 0.80 -8.75 -17.77
C GLU A 8 -0.63 -8.40 -17.35
N ALA A 9 -1.22 -7.34 -17.92
CA ALA A 9 -2.62 -6.97 -17.67
C ALA A 9 -3.60 -8.06 -18.14
N LEU A 10 -3.33 -8.72 -19.27
CA LEU A 10 -4.14 -9.83 -19.77
C LEU A 10 -4.09 -11.04 -18.83
N LYS A 11 -2.92 -11.35 -18.25
CA LYS A 11 -2.75 -12.46 -17.30
C LYS A 11 -3.63 -12.30 -16.05
N ILE A 12 -3.90 -11.07 -15.63
CA ILE A 12 -4.72 -10.80 -14.43
C ILE A 12 -6.18 -10.45 -14.72
N LYS A 13 -6.58 -10.31 -15.99
CA LYS A 13 -7.90 -9.77 -16.38
C LYS A 13 -9.08 -10.49 -15.71
N HIS A 14 -8.97 -11.80 -15.56
CA HIS A 14 -9.98 -12.66 -14.95
C HIS A 14 -9.51 -13.29 -13.62
N SER A 15 -8.44 -12.76 -13.03
CA SER A 15 -7.88 -13.29 -11.79
C SER A 15 -8.45 -12.60 -10.55
N PHE A 16 -8.23 -13.22 -9.38
CA PHE A 16 -8.56 -12.62 -8.09
C PHE A 16 -7.86 -11.26 -7.87
N SER A 17 -6.70 -11.03 -8.51
CA SER A 17 -5.95 -9.77 -8.41
C SER A 17 -6.78 -8.55 -8.87
N LYS A 18 -7.60 -8.69 -9.91
CA LYS A 18 -8.48 -7.58 -10.33
C LYS A 18 -9.68 -7.40 -9.41
N LYS A 19 -10.16 -8.47 -8.77
CA LYS A 19 -11.24 -8.39 -7.77
C LYS A 19 -10.81 -7.66 -6.50
N LEU A 20 -9.52 -7.76 -6.12
CA LEU A 20 -8.97 -7.05 -4.96
C LEU A 20 -9.15 -5.54 -5.03
N VAL A 21 -9.20 -4.96 -6.25
CA VAL A 21 -9.46 -3.52 -6.46
C VAL A 21 -10.72 -3.06 -5.74
N PHE A 22 -11.76 -3.87 -5.72
CA PHE A 22 -13.03 -3.53 -5.06
C PHE A 22 -13.20 -4.27 -3.74
N LEU A 23 -12.80 -5.53 -3.66
CA LEU A 23 -13.03 -6.36 -2.48
C LEU A 23 -12.36 -5.77 -1.23
N ALA A 24 -11.08 -5.40 -1.31
CA ALA A 24 -10.34 -4.85 -0.16
C ALA A 24 -10.91 -3.50 0.33
N PRO A 25 -11.12 -2.49 -0.53
CA PRO A 25 -11.64 -1.22 -0.06
C PRO A 25 -13.11 -1.27 0.36
N VAL A 26 -13.97 -2.01 -0.34
CA VAL A 26 -15.37 -2.18 0.06
C VAL A 26 -15.46 -2.89 1.41
N PHE A 27 -14.66 -3.94 1.62
CA PHE A 27 -14.56 -4.58 2.92
C PHE A 27 -14.15 -3.59 4.03
N THR A 28 -13.14 -2.75 3.76
CA THR A 28 -12.69 -1.72 4.72
C THR A 28 -13.82 -0.75 5.07
N ILE A 29 -14.59 -0.29 4.08
CA ILE A 29 -15.71 0.62 4.27
C ILE A 29 -16.81 -0.03 5.13
N ILE A 30 -17.20 -1.27 4.81
CA ILE A 30 -18.23 -2.01 5.56
C ILE A 30 -17.79 -2.21 7.01
N VAL A 31 -16.55 -2.66 7.23
CA VAL A 31 -15.98 -2.83 8.57
C VAL A 31 -15.95 -1.52 9.33
N SER A 32 -15.63 -0.41 8.66
CA SER A 32 -15.56 0.91 9.31
C SER A 32 -16.95 1.42 9.73
N LEU A 33 -17.97 1.19 8.90
CA LEU A 33 -19.36 1.47 9.24
C LEU A 33 -19.84 0.64 10.43
N PHE A 34 -19.47 -0.64 10.46
CA PHE A 34 -19.83 -1.55 11.55
C PHE A 34 -19.13 -1.22 12.86
N LEU A 35 -17.83 -0.91 12.81
CA LEU A 35 -17.03 -0.61 14.00
C LEU A 35 -17.35 0.76 14.59
N SER A 36 -17.42 1.80 13.75
CA SER A 36 -17.67 3.16 14.23
C SER A 36 -18.19 4.08 13.12
N ALA A 37 -19.50 4.03 12.87
CA ALA A 37 -20.17 4.99 11.99
C ALA A 37 -20.00 6.45 12.48
N ALA A 38 -19.96 6.68 13.80
CA ALA A 38 -19.76 8.01 14.37
C ALA A 38 -18.38 8.61 14.04
N TYR A 39 -17.35 7.78 13.92
CA TYR A 39 -15.99 8.19 13.56
C TYR A 39 -15.57 7.61 12.20
N PHE A 40 -16.50 7.60 11.25
CA PHE A 40 -16.34 6.89 9.97
C PHE A 40 -15.06 7.31 9.22
N HIS A 41 -14.82 8.61 9.01
CA HIS A 41 -13.61 9.08 8.32
C HIS A 41 -12.31 8.59 8.98
N GLN A 42 -12.25 8.64 10.31
CA GLN A 42 -11.04 8.27 11.04
C GLN A 42 -10.81 6.75 10.93
N THR A 43 -11.88 6.00 11.12
CA THR A 43 -11.89 4.54 11.08
C THR A 43 -11.53 4.03 9.69
N VAL A 44 -12.15 4.55 8.63
CA VAL A 44 -11.93 4.06 7.26
C VAL A 44 -10.50 4.30 6.79
N TYR A 45 -9.93 5.47 7.04
CA TYR A 45 -8.55 5.73 6.67
C TYR A 45 -7.57 4.93 7.52
N ASN A 46 -7.77 4.88 8.84
CA ASN A 46 -6.88 4.14 9.74
C ASN A 46 -6.83 2.65 9.40
N TRP A 47 -7.97 1.98 9.28
CA TRP A 47 -8.02 0.57 8.93
C TRP A 47 -7.46 0.28 7.54
N TRP A 48 -7.66 1.21 6.59
CA TRP A 48 -7.06 1.12 5.27
C TRP A 48 -5.53 1.08 5.36
N TYR A 49 -4.88 2.12 5.90
CA TYR A 49 -3.42 2.19 5.89
C TYR A 49 -2.74 1.31 6.93
N VAL A 50 -3.40 0.94 8.03
CA VAL A 50 -2.79 0.10 9.07
C VAL A 50 -2.79 -1.38 8.71
N MET A 51 -3.85 -1.88 8.08
CA MET A 51 -4.04 -3.32 7.92
C MET A 51 -4.38 -3.71 6.48
N ILE A 52 -5.41 -3.12 5.90
CA ILE A 52 -5.98 -3.65 4.66
C ILE A 52 -5.08 -3.37 3.45
N LEU A 53 -4.52 -2.16 3.33
CA LEU A 53 -3.60 -1.80 2.26
C LEU A 53 -2.30 -2.63 2.27
N PRO A 54 -1.52 -2.73 3.36
CA PRO A 54 -0.33 -3.59 3.38
C PRO A 54 -0.68 -5.06 3.10
N GLY A 55 -1.76 -5.58 3.70
CA GLY A 55 -2.27 -6.92 3.42
C GLY A 55 -2.57 -7.12 1.94
N MET A 56 -3.35 -6.22 1.35
CA MET A 56 -3.70 -6.23 -0.08
C MET A 56 -2.44 -6.20 -0.96
N ILE A 57 -1.47 -5.34 -0.68
CA ILE A 57 -0.21 -5.25 -1.46
C ILE A 57 0.52 -6.58 -1.44
N SER A 58 0.67 -7.21 -0.27
CA SER A 58 1.37 -8.51 -0.17
C SER A 58 0.63 -9.62 -0.92
N ILE A 59 -0.70 -9.68 -0.84
CA ILE A 59 -1.53 -10.63 -1.59
C ILE A 59 -1.41 -10.37 -3.10
N LEU A 60 -1.56 -9.12 -3.53
CA LEU A 60 -1.49 -8.73 -4.93
C LEU A 60 -0.14 -9.10 -5.54
N CYS A 61 0.96 -8.69 -4.88
CA CYS A 61 2.31 -8.94 -5.36
C CYS A 61 2.61 -10.44 -5.44
N THR A 62 2.20 -11.22 -4.43
CA THR A 62 2.41 -12.67 -4.43
C THR A 62 1.59 -13.38 -5.50
N LEU A 63 0.35 -12.95 -5.78
CA LEU A 63 -0.47 -13.49 -6.86
C LEU A 63 0.15 -13.20 -8.23
N VAL A 64 0.60 -11.98 -8.47
CA VAL A 64 1.27 -11.58 -9.72
C VAL A 64 2.61 -12.34 -9.88
N ALA A 65 3.39 -12.48 -8.82
CA ALA A 65 4.62 -13.26 -8.85
C ALA A 65 4.36 -14.75 -9.17
N ARG A 66 3.32 -15.33 -8.56
CA ARG A 66 2.99 -16.76 -8.67
C ARG A 66 2.53 -17.17 -10.06
N GLN A 67 1.97 -16.27 -10.86
CA GLN A 67 1.52 -16.58 -12.23
C GLN A 67 2.64 -17.20 -13.08
N ASP A 68 3.86 -16.68 -12.98
CA ASP A 68 4.99 -17.20 -13.74
C ASP A 68 5.80 -18.23 -12.93
N CYS A 69 5.87 -18.10 -11.60
CA CYS A 69 6.60 -19.06 -10.75
C CYS A 69 5.95 -20.46 -10.73
N ARG A 70 4.65 -20.62 -10.99
CA ARG A 70 4.00 -21.95 -11.05
C ARG A 70 4.62 -22.86 -12.12
N MET A 71 5.13 -22.29 -13.20
CA MET A 71 5.85 -23.03 -14.25
C MET A 71 7.35 -22.75 -14.19
N LYS A 72 7.90 -22.41 -13.02
CA LYS A 72 9.32 -22.04 -12.82
C LYS A 72 9.83 -21.00 -13.84
N ASN A 73 8.98 -20.07 -14.24
CA ASN A 73 9.24 -19.08 -15.29
C ASN A 73 9.55 -19.67 -16.70
N MET A 74 9.35 -20.97 -16.92
CA MET A 74 9.59 -21.66 -18.19
C MET A 74 8.71 -21.14 -19.34
N ALA A 75 7.61 -20.43 -19.05
CA ALA A 75 6.78 -19.80 -20.08
C ALA A 75 7.39 -18.51 -20.66
N VAL A 76 8.24 -17.83 -19.88
CA VAL A 76 8.74 -16.49 -20.20
C VAL A 76 10.23 -16.52 -20.53
N MET A 77 11.01 -17.37 -19.86
CA MET A 77 12.44 -17.53 -20.08
C MET A 77 12.87 -17.91 -21.52
N PRO A 78 12.17 -18.78 -22.26
CA PRO A 78 12.58 -19.14 -23.62
C PRO A 78 12.13 -18.13 -24.68
N LEU A 79 11.31 -17.15 -24.30
CA LEU A 79 10.88 -16.12 -25.23
C LEU A 79 12.00 -15.09 -25.43
N PRO A 80 12.20 -14.54 -26.64
CA PRO A 80 13.19 -13.50 -26.92
C PRO A 80 12.70 -12.13 -26.37
N VAL A 81 12.44 -12.07 -25.07
CA VAL A 81 11.86 -10.92 -24.38
C VAL A 81 12.79 -10.46 -23.27
N ASP A 82 12.78 -9.16 -23.02
CA ASP A 82 13.59 -8.54 -21.98
C ASP A 82 12.94 -8.80 -20.60
N LEU A 83 13.54 -9.70 -19.81
CA LEU A 83 13.06 -10.08 -18.49
C LEU A 83 12.98 -8.88 -17.54
N LYS A 84 13.91 -7.92 -17.66
CA LYS A 84 13.89 -6.69 -16.86
C LYS A 84 12.61 -5.89 -17.14
N LYS A 85 12.21 -5.79 -18.42
CA LYS A 85 10.97 -5.12 -18.82
C LYS A 85 9.72 -5.87 -18.35
N VAL A 86 9.73 -7.20 -18.35
CA VAL A 86 8.65 -8.02 -17.77
C VAL A 86 8.47 -7.71 -16.28
N TRP A 87 9.57 -7.70 -15.52
CA TRP A 87 9.52 -7.40 -14.08
C TRP A 87 9.01 -5.98 -13.80
N MET A 88 9.50 -4.99 -14.54
CA MET A 88 9.01 -3.61 -14.44
C MET A 88 7.52 -3.51 -14.77
N SER A 89 7.03 -4.25 -15.77
CA SER A 89 5.60 -4.29 -16.09
C SER A 89 4.75 -4.85 -14.95
N LYS A 90 5.23 -5.84 -14.19
CA LYS A 90 4.56 -6.35 -12.98
C LYS A 90 4.50 -5.31 -11.87
N ILE A 91 5.60 -4.58 -11.65
CA ILE A 91 5.66 -3.48 -10.70
C ILE A 91 4.60 -2.43 -11.07
N PHE A 92 4.59 -1.95 -12.32
CA PHE A 92 3.61 -0.96 -12.78
C PHE A 92 2.17 -1.45 -12.66
N LEU A 93 1.90 -2.71 -12.96
CA LEU A 93 0.58 -3.31 -12.81
C LEU A 93 0.10 -3.31 -11.37
N CYS A 94 0.97 -3.69 -10.43
CA CYS A 94 0.65 -3.65 -8.99
C CYS A 94 0.41 -2.23 -8.50
N ILE A 95 1.19 -1.25 -8.98
CA ILE A 95 1.00 0.18 -8.66
C ILE A 95 -0.39 0.65 -9.13
N LEU A 96 -0.78 0.34 -10.37
CA LEU A 96 -2.08 0.74 -10.90
C LEU A 96 -3.24 0.17 -10.09
N ILE A 97 -3.19 -1.12 -9.75
CA ILE A 97 -4.23 -1.77 -8.94
C ILE A 97 -4.30 -1.16 -7.52
N MET A 98 -3.17 -0.86 -6.90
CA MET A 98 -3.12 -0.18 -5.61
C MET A 98 -3.72 1.22 -5.67
N MET A 99 -3.44 1.97 -6.74
CA MET A 99 -4.02 3.30 -6.97
C MET A 99 -5.54 3.22 -7.19
N GLU A 100 -6.01 2.28 -8.03
CA GLU A 100 -7.44 2.05 -8.25
C GLU A 100 -8.16 1.72 -6.93
N ALA A 101 -7.62 0.80 -6.13
CA ALA A 101 -8.22 0.45 -4.84
C ALA A 101 -8.24 1.62 -3.84
N SER A 102 -7.19 2.42 -3.82
CA SER A 102 -7.12 3.62 -2.98
C SER A 102 -8.08 4.71 -3.45
N ALA A 103 -8.33 4.82 -4.76
CA ALA A 103 -9.34 5.70 -5.32
C ALA A 103 -10.76 5.26 -4.93
N VAL A 104 -11.02 3.95 -4.82
CA VAL A 104 -12.30 3.42 -4.30
C VAL A 104 -12.49 3.81 -2.83
N ILE A 105 -11.44 3.77 -1.99
CA ILE A 105 -11.52 4.30 -0.61
C ILE A 105 -11.87 5.78 -0.62
N LEU A 106 -11.20 6.59 -1.44
CA LEU A 106 -11.48 8.02 -1.52
C LEU A 106 -12.95 8.27 -1.92
N ALA A 107 -13.41 7.60 -2.98
CA ALA A 107 -14.79 7.72 -3.44
C ALA A 107 -15.79 7.30 -2.35
N GLY A 108 -15.53 6.17 -1.67
CA GLY A 108 -16.36 5.69 -0.57
C GLY A 108 -16.40 6.66 0.61
N ALA A 109 -15.24 7.21 1.01
CA ALA A 109 -15.14 8.19 2.07
C ALA A 109 -15.92 9.48 1.75
N VAL A 110 -15.79 9.98 0.52
CA VAL A 110 -16.51 11.18 0.06
C VAL A 110 -18.02 10.94 0.00
N VAL A 111 -18.47 9.83 -0.60
CA VAL A 111 -19.91 9.54 -0.72
C VAL A 111 -20.54 9.32 0.65
N ILE A 112 -19.94 8.49 1.49
CA ILE A 112 -20.55 8.08 2.76
C ILE A 112 -20.36 9.16 3.82
N GLY A 113 -19.14 9.69 3.96
CA GLY A 113 -18.83 10.66 5.01
C GLY A 113 -19.29 12.09 4.68
N ASN A 114 -19.07 12.55 3.44
CA ASN A 114 -19.40 13.93 3.07
C ASN A 114 -20.83 14.07 2.52
N LEU A 115 -21.24 13.23 1.57
CA LEU A 115 -22.56 13.36 0.92
C LEU A 115 -23.71 12.82 1.78
N LEU A 116 -23.58 11.60 2.31
CA LEU A 116 -24.57 11.03 3.22
C LEU A 116 -24.46 11.60 4.66
N GLY A 117 -23.38 12.34 4.94
CA GLY A 117 -23.18 13.01 6.23
C GLY A 117 -22.92 12.06 7.40
N ILE A 118 -22.45 10.83 7.14
CA ILE A 118 -22.16 9.87 8.19
C ILE A 118 -20.85 10.23 8.90
N GLY A 119 -20.94 10.42 10.21
CA GLY A 119 -19.82 10.67 11.09
C GLY A 119 -19.78 12.11 11.62
N ILE A 120 -19.36 12.23 12.87
CA ILE A 120 -19.32 13.49 13.62
C ILE A 120 -18.12 14.33 13.17
N PHE A 121 -16.98 13.68 12.91
CA PHE A 121 -15.77 14.34 12.44
C PHE A 121 -15.74 14.42 10.90
N LYS A 122 -16.01 15.61 10.37
CA LYS A 122 -15.92 15.87 8.93
C LYS A 122 -14.49 16.23 8.57
N LEU A 123 -13.88 15.38 7.75
CA LEU A 123 -12.55 15.61 7.22
C LEU A 123 -12.67 16.39 5.90
N PRO A 124 -11.98 17.53 5.71
CA PRO A 124 -12.05 18.28 4.45
C PRO A 124 -11.62 17.44 3.25
N LEU A 125 -12.25 17.66 2.09
CA LEU A 125 -11.96 16.92 0.86
C LEU A 125 -10.49 16.99 0.45
N LEU A 126 -9.85 18.15 0.63
CA LEU A 126 -8.44 18.33 0.31
C LEU A 126 -7.55 17.38 1.15
N ASN A 127 -7.80 17.28 2.45
CA ASN A 127 -7.07 16.38 3.34
C ASN A 127 -7.30 14.90 2.98
N GLN A 128 -8.52 14.55 2.58
CA GLN A 128 -8.86 13.20 2.10
C GLN A 128 -8.04 12.82 0.86
N PHE A 129 -7.97 13.72 -0.11
CA PHE A 129 -7.19 13.53 -1.33
C PHE A 129 -5.69 13.48 -1.06
N GLU A 130 -5.15 14.43 -0.28
CA GLU A 130 -3.76 14.47 0.14
C GLU A 130 -3.36 13.19 0.88
N GLY A 131 -4.22 12.70 1.78
CA GLY A 131 -3.97 11.46 2.53
C GLY A 131 -3.81 10.28 1.59
N ILE A 132 -4.74 10.07 0.66
CA ILE A 132 -4.66 8.97 -0.30
C ILE A 132 -3.45 9.09 -1.22
N LEU A 133 -3.15 10.29 -1.72
CA LEU A 133 -1.98 10.51 -2.56
C LEU A 133 -0.68 10.16 -1.81
N VAL A 134 -0.53 10.65 -0.58
CA VAL A 134 0.65 10.37 0.25
C VAL A 134 0.73 8.89 0.64
N LEU A 135 -0.39 8.23 0.92
CA LEU A 135 -0.42 6.78 1.16
C LEU A 135 0.05 6.01 -0.06
N VAL A 136 -0.45 6.32 -1.26
CA VAL A 136 0.01 5.68 -2.50
C VAL A 136 1.53 5.81 -2.63
N LEU A 137 2.08 7.02 -2.48
CA LEU A 137 3.52 7.28 -2.62
C LEU A 137 4.36 6.55 -1.56
N THR A 138 3.91 6.58 -0.30
CA THR A 138 4.66 5.99 0.83
C THR A 138 4.60 4.48 0.88
N PHE A 139 3.66 3.85 0.19
CA PHE A 139 3.57 2.39 0.06
C PHE A 139 4.24 1.82 -1.21
N LEU A 140 4.64 2.65 -2.19
CA LEU A 140 5.23 2.19 -3.46
C LEU A 140 6.40 1.21 -3.26
N TRP A 141 7.27 1.46 -2.28
CA TRP A 141 8.46 0.65 -2.02
C TRP A 141 8.14 -0.80 -1.62
N GLN A 142 6.95 -1.06 -1.06
CA GLN A 142 6.51 -2.40 -0.70
C GLN A 142 6.30 -3.30 -1.92
N ILE A 143 5.89 -2.74 -3.05
CA ILE A 143 5.55 -3.49 -4.26
C ILE A 143 6.73 -4.30 -4.80
N PRO A 144 7.91 -3.71 -5.14
CA PRO A 144 9.04 -4.48 -5.61
C PRO A 144 9.55 -5.49 -4.57
N LEU A 145 9.52 -5.12 -3.28
CA LEU A 145 9.93 -6.02 -2.20
C LEU A 145 9.06 -7.28 -2.12
N TYR A 146 7.73 -7.13 -2.11
CA TYR A 146 6.82 -8.28 -1.98
C TYR A 146 6.59 -9.04 -3.27
N LEU A 147 6.80 -8.43 -4.43
CA LEU A 147 6.94 -9.18 -5.69
C LEU A 147 8.13 -10.13 -5.60
N PHE A 148 9.28 -9.62 -5.13
CA PHE A 148 10.48 -10.43 -4.95
C PHE A 148 10.30 -11.52 -3.88
N LEU A 149 9.87 -11.17 -2.67
CA LEU A 149 9.63 -12.15 -1.60
C LEU A 149 8.59 -13.19 -2.01
N GLY A 150 7.49 -12.78 -2.63
CA GLY A 150 6.46 -13.68 -3.13
C GLY A 150 6.97 -14.69 -4.15
N SER A 151 7.94 -14.30 -4.98
CA SER A 151 8.61 -15.19 -5.92
C SER A 151 9.63 -16.15 -5.28
N LYS A 152 10.14 -15.82 -4.08
CA LYS A 152 11.21 -16.58 -3.39
C LYS A 152 10.69 -17.53 -2.32
N ILE A 153 9.86 -17.03 -1.41
CA ILE A 153 9.40 -17.76 -0.22
C ILE A 153 7.90 -18.08 -0.27
N GLY A 154 7.22 -17.71 -1.36
CA GLY A 154 5.80 -18.00 -1.58
C GLY A 154 4.85 -17.04 -0.88
N MET A 155 3.55 -17.32 -1.03
CA MET A 155 2.48 -16.39 -0.65
C MET A 155 2.35 -16.20 0.87
N PHE A 156 2.13 -17.28 1.63
CA PHE A 156 1.81 -17.18 3.07
C PHE A 156 2.93 -16.53 3.89
N PRO A 157 4.22 -16.94 3.77
CA PRO A 157 5.29 -16.30 4.54
C PRO A 157 5.42 -14.81 4.21
N THR A 158 5.29 -14.44 2.93
CA THR A 158 5.36 -13.05 2.47
C THR A 158 4.28 -12.18 3.11
N ILE A 159 3.04 -12.67 3.17
CA ILE A 159 1.91 -11.95 3.79
C ILE A 159 2.14 -11.78 5.29
N ILE A 160 2.51 -12.86 5.99
CA ILE A 160 2.76 -12.83 7.44
C ILE A 160 3.86 -11.84 7.77
N ILE A 161 4.97 -11.87 7.01
CA ILE A 161 6.09 -10.94 7.20
C ILE A 161 5.64 -9.49 7.00
N ASN A 162 4.88 -9.17 5.94
CA ASN A 162 4.42 -7.80 5.72
C ASN A 162 3.53 -7.33 6.88
N MET A 163 2.51 -8.11 7.21
CA MET A 163 1.53 -7.72 8.23
C MET A 163 2.18 -7.58 9.60
N ALA A 164 3.03 -8.54 10.00
CA ALA A 164 3.74 -8.48 11.27
C ALA A 164 4.72 -7.29 11.32
N ALA A 165 5.49 -7.07 10.25
CA ALA A 165 6.41 -5.93 10.18
C ALA A 165 5.65 -4.60 10.25
N TYR A 166 4.53 -4.46 9.54
CA TYR A 166 3.73 -3.23 9.58
C TYR A 166 3.10 -2.99 10.95
N MET A 167 2.51 -4.02 11.57
CA MET A 167 1.89 -3.89 12.90
C MET A 167 2.91 -3.55 13.99
N VAL A 168 4.06 -4.23 14.00
CA VAL A 168 5.08 -4.02 15.03
C VAL A 168 5.88 -2.75 14.75
N LEU A 169 6.46 -2.62 13.55
CA LEU A 169 7.37 -1.53 13.25
C LEU A 169 6.62 -0.26 12.84
N GLY A 170 5.54 -0.39 12.07
CA GLY A 170 4.79 0.76 11.57
C GLY A 170 4.09 1.53 12.69
N ILE A 171 3.31 0.84 13.52
CA ILE A 171 2.50 1.49 14.57
C ILE A 171 3.39 1.98 15.72
N LEU A 172 4.33 1.17 16.21
CA LEU A 172 5.13 1.50 17.40
C LEU A 172 6.19 2.58 17.12
N CYS A 173 6.77 2.59 15.91
CA CYS A 173 7.82 3.56 15.57
C CYS A 173 7.24 4.86 15.01
N ALA A 174 5.98 4.91 14.57
CA ALA A 174 5.36 6.13 14.02
C ALA A 174 5.28 7.29 15.02
N VAL A 175 5.27 7.01 16.32
CA VAL A 175 5.23 8.05 17.38
C VAL A 175 6.61 8.31 18.01
N LYS A 176 7.65 7.63 17.55
CA LYS A 176 9.03 7.74 18.05
C LYS A 176 9.92 8.48 17.04
N SER A 177 11.10 8.91 17.48
CA SER A 177 12.13 9.51 16.62
C SER A 177 12.75 8.53 15.62
N LEU A 178 12.48 7.23 15.76
CA LEU A 178 12.97 6.14 14.90
C LEU A 178 12.29 6.09 13.51
N LEU A 179 11.33 6.97 13.25
CA LEU A 179 10.56 7.07 12.01
C LEU A 179 11.42 6.92 10.74
N TRP A 180 12.54 7.64 10.68
CA TRP A 180 13.36 7.75 9.47
C TRP A 180 14.10 6.46 9.11
N MET A 181 14.34 5.60 10.10
CA MET A 181 15.01 4.30 9.89
C MET A 181 14.02 3.19 9.55
N VAL A 182 12.72 3.41 9.77
CA VAL A 182 11.68 2.39 9.65
C VAL A 182 10.65 2.83 8.61
N PRO A 183 10.81 2.42 7.33
CA PRO A 183 9.90 2.83 6.25
C PRO A 183 8.42 2.49 6.50
N TYR A 184 8.14 1.42 7.25
CA TYR A 184 6.78 1.05 7.66
C TYR A 184 6.08 2.09 8.55
N ALA A 185 6.82 2.92 9.27
CA ALA A 185 6.27 3.92 10.18
C ALA A 185 5.89 5.22 9.48
N ILE A 186 6.47 5.48 8.30
CA ILE A 186 6.30 6.72 7.54
C ILE A 186 4.81 6.97 7.22
N PRO A 187 4.04 6.04 6.62
CA PRO A 187 2.67 6.33 6.24
C PRO A 187 1.80 6.76 7.44
N ALA A 188 1.85 6.00 8.53
CA ALA A 188 1.07 6.31 9.74
C ALA A 188 1.47 7.66 10.37
N ARG A 189 2.76 8.01 10.35
CA ARG A 189 3.23 9.33 10.79
C ARG A 189 2.68 10.45 9.93
N LEU A 190 2.70 10.30 8.60
CA LEU A 190 2.27 11.37 7.68
C LEU A 190 0.75 11.59 7.73
N MET A 191 -0.03 10.59 8.14
CA MET A 191 -1.47 10.76 8.38
C MET A 191 -1.77 11.62 9.62
N CYS A 192 -0.84 11.76 10.57
CA CYS A 192 -1.02 12.65 11.73
C CYS A 192 -1.19 14.13 11.33
N PRO A 193 -0.28 14.76 10.56
CA PRO A 193 -0.45 16.14 10.15
C PRO A 193 -1.52 16.33 9.06
N ILE A 194 -1.74 15.34 8.19
CA ILE A 194 -2.66 15.42 7.03
C ILE A 194 -4.11 15.13 7.46
N LEU A 195 -4.38 13.95 8.02
CA LEU A 195 -5.73 13.50 8.37
C LEU A 195 -6.12 13.84 9.81
N LYS A 196 -5.18 14.28 10.64
CA LYS A 196 -5.37 14.47 12.09
C LYS A 196 -5.75 13.17 12.81
N ILE A 197 -5.20 12.05 12.36
CA ILE A 197 -5.42 10.71 12.91
C ILE A 197 -4.09 10.17 13.44
N LEU A 198 -4.08 9.68 14.68
CA LEU A 198 -2.95 9.01 15.30
C LEU A 198 -2.82 7.56 14.79
N PRO A 199 -1.65 6.92 14.89
CA PRO A 199 -1.47 5.53 14.42
C PRO A 199 -2.43 4.52 15.05
N ASN A 200 -2.89 4.78 16.28
CA ASN A 200 -3.89 3.97 16.99
C ASN A 200 -5.35 4.24 16.59
N GLY A 201 -5.59 5.11 15.59
CA GLY A 201 -6.93 5.45 15.08
C GLY A 201 -7.63 6.59 15.81
N LEU A 202 -7.08 7.12 16.89
CA LEU A 202 -7.68 8.23 17.64
C LEU A 202 -7.42 9.58 16.96
N PRO A 203 -8.28 10.60 17.21
CA PRO A 203 -8.01 11.96 16.76
C PRO A 203 -6.70 12.52 17.35
N ALA A 204 -5.95 13.26 16.56
CA ALA A 204 -4.71 13.91 17.00
C ALA A 204 -4.99 15.22 17.75
N VAL A 205 -5.56 15.10 18.95
CA VAL A 205 -5.94 16.22 19.83
C VAL A 205 -5.24 16.12 21.20
N PRO A 206 -5.01 17.27 21.89
CA PRO A 206 -4.54 17.27 23.27
C PRO A 206 -5.47 16.46 24.18
N GLY A 207 -4.90 15.67 25.10
CA GLY A 207 -5.64 14.78 26.00
C GLY A 207 -5.50 13.29 25.66
N ASN A 208 -5.12 12.94 24.43
CA ASN A 208 -4.78 11.55 24.08
C ASN A 208 -3.36 11.19 24.53
N GLN A 209 -3.18 10.02 25.16
CA GLN A 209 -1.88 9.60 25.73
C GLN A 209 -0.73 9.54 24.72
N THR A 210 -1.03 9.19 23.47
CA THR A 210 -0.03 9.06 22.40
C THR A 210 0.16 10.37 21.62
N PHE A 211 -0.63 11.40 21.92
CA PHE A 211 -0.52 12.69 21.24
C PHE A 211 0.73 13.44 21.70
N ARG A 212 1.44 14.03 20.74
CA ARG A 212 2.45 15.04 20.99
C ARG A 212 2.32 16.14 19.94
N PRO A 213 2.55 17.42 20.27
CA PRO A 213 2.39 18.52 19.31
C PRO A 213 3.25 18.36 18.05
N GLU A 214 4.45 17.77 18.18
CA GLU A 214 5.33 17.51 17.05
C GLU A 214 4.70 16.55 16.05
N LEU A 215 3.70 15.75 16.47
CA LEU A 215 3.01 14.84 15.57
C LEU A 215 2.25 15.56 14.45
N LEU A 216 1.87 16.82 14.66
CA LEU A 216 1.15 17.64 13.68
C LEU A 216 2.06 18.47 12.77
N SER A 217 3.38 18.39 12.94
CA SER A 217 4.33 19.11 12.08
C SER A 217 4.22 18.64 10.63
N LYS A 218 4.00 19.58 9.69
CA LYS A 218 3.98 19.29 8.25
C LYS A 218 5.38 19.09 7.65
N GLY A 219 6.42 19.51 8.36
CA GLY A 219 7.81 19.39 7.89
C GLY A 219 8.29 17.96 7.68
N VAL A 220 7.57 16.96 8.22
CA VAL A 220 7.90 15.54 8.04
C VAL A 220 7.39 14.94 6.73
N ILE A 221 6.45 15.61 6.03
CA ILE A 221 5.78 15.08 4.84
C ILE A 221 6.77 14.90 3.69
N LEU A 222 7.49 15.96 3.33
CA LEU A 222 8.42 15.93 2.20
C LEU A 222 9.57 14.93 2.42
N PRO A 223 10.28 14.92 3.57
CA PRO A 223 11.32 13.93 3.81
C PRO A 223 10.77 12.48 3.84
N GLY A 224 9.57 12.27 4.39
CA GLY A 224 8.93 10.95 4.44
C GLY A 224 8.67 10.40 3.04
N ILE A 225 8.08 11.21 2.16
CA ILE A 225 7.85 10.84 0.76
C ILE A 225 9.19 10.58 0.04
N ALA A 226 10.19 11.45 0.24
CA ALA A 226 11.49 11.29 -0.39
C ALA A 226 12.16 9.96 -0.02
N ILE A 227 12.16 9.58 1.26
CA ILE A 227 12.72 8.30 1.73
C ILE A 227 11.97 7.12 1.09
N SER A 228 10.64 7.15 1.07
CA SER A 228 9.84 6.08 0.45
C SER A 228 10.10 5.95 -1.05
N LEU A 229 10.25 7.05 -1.77
CA LEU A 229 10.53 7.05 -3.21
C LEU A 229 11.94 6.58 -3.53
N VAL A 230 12.95 7.02 -2.77
CA VAL A 230 14.33 6.53 -2.92
C VAL A 230 14.37 5.02 -2.68
N LEU A 231 13.73 4.54 -1.60
CA LEU A 231 13.66 3.10 -1.31
C LEU A 231 12.95 2.33 -2.42
N PHE A 232 11.86 2.88 -2.98
CA PHE A 232 11.17 2.29 -4.13
C PHE A 232 12.10 2.16 -5.34
N LEU A 233 12.83 3.22 -5.71
CA LEU A 233 13.73 3.18 -6.86
C LEU A 233 14.86 2.16 -6.67
N VAL A 234 15.46 2.12 -5.48
CA VAL A 234 16.51 1.15 -5.13
C VAL A 234 15.98 -0.29 -5.23
N LEU A 235 14.82 -0.58 -4.64
CA LEU A 235 14.23 -1.92 -4.66
C LEU A 235 13.74 -2.32 -6.06
N ALA A 236 13.12 -1.41 -6.80
CA ALA A 236 12.69 -1.65 -8.18
C ALA A 236 13.90 -1.97 -9.07
N PHE A 237 15.00 -1.22 -8.94
CA PHE A 237 16.23 -1.49 -9.68
C PHE A 237 16.85 -2.84 -9.28
N ALA A 238 17.03 -3.08 -7.98
CA ALA A 238 17.66 -4.31 -7.47
C ALA A 238 16.87 -5.56 -7.86
N THR A 239 15.54 -5.55 -7.68
CA THR A 239 14.69 -6.70 -8.01
C THR A 239 14.58 -6.92 -9.52
N SER A 240 14.57 -5.86 -10.33
CA SER A 240 14.63 -5.99 -11.78
C SER A 240 15.95 -6.58 -12.26
N LYS A 241 17.09 -6.15 -11.68
CA LYS A 241 18.42 -6.70 -11.97
C LYS A 241 18.55 -8.16 -11.55
N TRP A 242 17.95 -8.53 -10.42
CA TRP A 242 17.87 -9.91 -10.00
C TRP A 242 17.06 -10.76 -10.99
N TYR A 243 15.91 -10.26 -11.45
CA TYR A 243 15.04 -11.00 -12.37
C TYR A 243 15.65 -11.15 -13.77
N GLU A 244 16.38 -10.14 -14.25
CA GLU A 244 17.15 -10.16 -15.50
C GLU A 244 18.18 -11.30 -15.55
N ARG A 245 18.78 -11.65 -14.41
CA ARG A 245 19.82 -12.68 -14.29
C ARG A 245 19.27 -14.10 -14.10
N GLN A 246 17.96 -14.30 -14.23
CA GLN A 246 17.41 -15.64 -14.12
C GLN A 246 17.62 -16.44 -15.40
N GLU A 247 18.31 -17.56 -15.29
CA GLU A 247 18.48 -18.53 -16.36
C GLU A 247 17.44 -19.66 -16.22
N ALA A 248 17.04 -20.24 -17.35
CA ALA A 248 16.23 -21.45 -17.36
C ALA A 248 17.03 -22.59 -16.71
N LYS A 249 16.49 -23.18 -15.65
CA LYS A 249 17.05 -24.38 -15.01
C LYS A 249 16.38 -25.63 -15.55
#